data_AF-A0A7X5FF11-F1
#
_entry.id   AF-A0A7X5FF11-F1
#
_cell.length_a   1.000
_cell.length_b   1.000
_cell.length_c   1.000
_cell.angle_alpha   90.00
_cell.angle_beta   90.00
_cell.angle_gamma   90.00
#
_symmetry.space_group_name_H-M   'P 1'
#
loop_
_entity.id
_entity.type
_entity.pdbx_description
1 polymer ?
#
loop_
_entity_poly.entity_id
_entity_poly.type
_entity_poly.pdbx_seq_one_letter_code
_entity_poly.pdbx_strand_id
1 'polypeptide(L)' 'MSKDVVIRGLFLMLLVAGLFIFGINKGLAAYITYGDSQWLQNASSIYYNLGNVGIGTTAPVQKLDIAGALK' A
#
# COMPACT_ATOMS: atom_id res chain seq x y z
N MET A 1 -37.42 -21.58 19.11
CA MET A 1 -36.91 -20.73 18.01
C MET A 1 -37.06 -21.52 16.70
N SER A 2 -37.69 -20.97 15.67
CA SER A 2 -37.86 -21.74 14.42
C SER A 2 -36.50 -22.06 13.80
N LYS A 3 -36.34 -23.25 13.23
CA LYS A 3 -35.11 -23.69 12.53
C LYS A 3 -34.67 -22.65 11.47
N ASP A 4 -35.62 -21.95 10.87
CA ASP A 4 -35.39 -20.88 9.90
C ASP A 4 -34.66 -19.67 10.50
N VAL A 5 -34.93 -19.33 11.76
CA VAL A 5 -34.31 -18.18 12.43
C VAL A 5 -32.87 -18.51 12.81
N VAL A 6 -32.60 -19.77 13.19
CA VAL A 6 -31.24 -20.25 13.48
C VAL A 6 -30.40 -20.31 12.21
N ILE A 7 -30.96 -20.82 11.11
CA ILE A 7 -30.28 -20.90 9.81
C ILE A 7 -30.00 -19.49 9.25
N ARG A 8 -30.95 -18.56 9.35
CA ARG A 8 -30.76 -17.17 8.92
C ARG A 8 -29.71 -16.44 9.76
N GLY A 9 -29.67 -16.66 11.08
CA GLY A 9 -28.65 -16.08 11.97
C GLY A 9 -27.25 -16.63 11.70
N LEU A 10 -27.12 -17.95 11.55
CA LEU A 10 -25.85 -18.62 11.25
C LEU A 10 -25.32 -18.24 9.86
N PHE A 11 -26.21 -18.12 8.87
CA PHE A 11 -25.86 -17.66 7.53
C PHE A 11 -25.37 -16.20 7.54
N LEU A 12 -26.02 -15.31 8.30
CA LEU A 12 -25.54 -13.93 8.50
C LEU A 12 -24.17 -13.88 9.18
N MET A 13 -23.94 -14.72 10.19
CA MET A 13 -22.65 -14.78 10.90
C MET A 13 -21.51 -15.30 10.02
N LEU A 14 -21.76 -16.30 9.17
CA LEU A 14 -20.77 -16.79 8.20
C LEU A 14 -20.49 -15.79 7.08
N LEU A 15 -21.50 -15.02 6.65
CA LEU A 15 -21.34 -13.97 5.63
C LEU A 15 -20.54 -12.77 6.18
N VAL A 16 -20.79 -12.37 7.42
CA VAL A 16 -20.04 -11.30 8.12
C VAL A 16 -18.61 -11.74 8.45
N ALA A 17 -18.39 -12.99 8.90
CA ALA A 17 -17.06 -13.54 9.17
C ALA A 17 -16.23 -13.75 7.89
N GLY A 18 -16.86 -14.19 6.79
CA GLY A 18 -16.20 -14.38 5.49
C GLY A 18 -15.75 -13.08 4.83
N LEU A 19 -16.51 -11.99 5.00
CA LEU A 19 -16.15 -10.66 4.49
C LEU A 19 -14.89 -10.09 5.18
N PHE A 20 -14.63 -10.48 6.44
CA PHE A 20 -13.47 -10.00 7.21
C PHE A 20 -12.15 -10.69 6.85
N ILE A 21 -12.19 -11.93 6.33
CA ILE A 21 -10.96 -12.72 6.09
C ILE A 21 -10.51 -12.68 4.62
N PHE A 22 -11.42 -12.47 3.66
CA PHE A 22 -11.08 -12.42 2.23
C PHE A 22 -11.16 -11.01 1.60
N GLY A 23 -11.90 -10.07 2.21
CA GLY A 23 -12.14 -8.72 1.65
C GLY A 23 -11.27 -7.60 2.21
N ILE A 24 -10.73 -7.74 3.42
CA ILE A 24 -9.88 -6.69 4.02
C ILE A 24 -8.42 -6.83 3.53
N ASN A 25 -7.97 -8.03 3.16
CA ASN A 25 -6.60 -8.29 2.73
C ASN A 25 -6.28 -7.94 1.27
N LYS A 26 -7.27 -7.49 0.48
CA LYS A 26 -7.03 -6.94 -0.87
C LYS A 26 -7.38 -5.47 -1.00
N GLY A 27 -8.09 -4.88 -0.03
CA GLY A 27 -8.34 -3.44 0.07
C GLY A 27 -7.33 -2.71 0.97
N LEU A 28 -6.88 -3.34 2.05
CA LEU A 28 -5.84 -2.79 2.92
C LEU A 28 -4.44 -3.03 2.36
N ALA A 29 -4.15 -4.22 1.80
CA ALA A 29 -2.91 -4.43 1.06
C ALA A 29 -2.86 -3.56 -0.20
N ALA A 30 -4.00 -3.26 -0.83
CA ALA A 30 -4.04 -2.33 -1.96
C ALA A 30 -3.85 -0.87 -1.56
N TYR A 31 -4.34 -0.43 -0.40
CA TYR A 31 -4.05 0.92 0.12
C TYR A 31 -2.57 1.11 0.51
N ILE A 32 -1.81 0.03 0.68
CA ILE A 32 -0.36 0.06 1.03
C ILE A 32 0.51 -0.50 -0.11
N THR A 33 -0.08 -0.94 -1.24
CA THR A 33 0.65 -1.54 -2.39
C THR A 33 0.20 -0.97 -3.75
N TYR A 34 -0.82 -0.11 -3.84
CA TYR A 34 -1.14 0.61 -5.08
C TYR A 34 -0.39 1.94 -5.13
N GLY A 35 0.78 1.86 -5.75
CA GLY A 35 1.60 3.00 -6.08
C GLY A 35 2.90 2.92 -5.33
N ASP A 36 3.86 2.18 -5.89
CA ASP A 36 5.24 2.65 -5.79
C ASP A 36 5.21 4.06 -6.40
N SER A 37 5.00 5.07 -5.55
CA SER A 37 5.24 6.44 -5.93
C SER A 37 6.64 6.41 -6.51
N GLN A 38 6.81 6.91 -7.74
CA GLN A 38 8.14 7.10 -8.31
C GLN A 38 9.04 7.88 -7.32
N TRP A 39 8.41 8.63 -6.41
CA TRP A 39 8.98 9.36 -5.28
C TRP A 39 8.85 8.59 -3.95
N LEU A 40 9.17 7.30 -3.94
CA LEU A 40 9.23 6.53 -2.70
C LEU A 40 10.40 7.03 -1.85
N GLN A 41 10.11 7.34 -0.58
CA GLN A 41 11.09 7.85 0.39
C GLN A 41 12.19 6.82 0.75
N ASN A 42 12.21 5.62 0.14
CA ASN A 42 13.14 4.54 0.45
C ASN A 42 13.46 3.60 -0.73
N ALA A 43 13.28 4.02 -1.99
CA ALA A 43 13.60 3.21 -3.17
C ALA A 43 14.91 3.65 -3.86
N SER A 44 15.61 2.67 -4.45
CA SER A 44 17.00 2.77 -4.92
C SER A 44 17.22 3.55 -6.22
N SER A 45 16.14 3.89 -6.95
CA SER A 45 16.26 4.55 -8.27
C SER A 45 16.01 6.05 -8.19
N ILE A 46 14.94 6.46 -7.51
CA ILE A 46 14.51 7.85 -7.40
C ILE A 46 14.07 8.09 -5.97
N TYR A 47 14.68 9.10 -5.34
CA TYR A 47 14.50 9.46 -3.95
C TYR A 47 13.96 10.88 -3.84
N TYR A 48 12.98 11.08 -2.96
CA TYR A 48 12.45 12.40 -2.65
C TYR A 48 12.48 12.64 -1.14
N ASN A 49 13.05 13.77 -0.72
CA ASN A 49 13.07 14.17 0.68
C ASN A 49 13.01 15.69 0.81
N LEU A 50 11.99 16.19 1.52
CA LEU A 50 11.85 17.62 1.87
C LEU A 50 11.99 18.58 0.66
N GLY A 51 11.51 18.18 -0.52
CA GLY A 51 11.59 19.00 -1.73
C GLY A 51 12.89 18.86 -2.53
N ASN A 52 13.81 17.97 -2.12
CA ASN A 52 14.99 17.61 -2.90
C ASN A 52 14.77 16.26 -3.59
N VAL A 53 15.28 16.12 -4.81
CA VAL A 53 15.23 14.91 -5.61
C VAL A 53 16.63 14.31 -5.77
N GLY A 54 16.77 13.04 -5.42
CA GLY A 54 17.96 12.22 -5.67
C GLY A 54 17.70 11.17 -6.75
N ILE A 55 18.59 11.00 -7.72
CA ILE A 55 18.59 9.87 -8.67
C ILE A 55 19.85 9.05 -8.41
N GLY A 56 19.69 7.77 -8.05
CA GLY A 56 20.82 6.91 -7.64
C GLY A 56 21.49 7.33 -6.31
N THR A 57 20.89 8.27 -5.56
CA THR A 57 21.37 8.73 -4.24
C THR A 57 20.19 8.93 -3.29
N THR A 58 20.36 8.59 -2.01
CA THR A 58 19.38 8.80 -0.92
C THR A 58 19.69 10.04 -0.07
N ALA A 59 20.76 10.77 -0.38
CA ALA A 59 21.22 11.93 0.39
C ALA A 59 21.52 13.12 -0.54
N PRO A 60 20.50 13.70 -1.21
CA PRO A 60 20.70 14.83 -2.11
C PRO A 60 21.19 16.07 -1.36
N VAL A 61 22.33 16.66 -1.77
CA VAL A 61 22.92 17.87 -1.15
C VAL A 61 22.40 19.18 -1.75
N GLN A 62 21.66 19.09 -2.85
CA GLN A 62 21.06 20.22 -3.57
C GLN A 62 19.66 19.82 -4.10
N LYS A 63 18.95 20.73 -4.77
CA LYS A 63 17.55 20.51 -5.17
C LYS A 63 17.37 19.30 -6.11
N LEU A 64 18.34 19.07 -6.98
CA LEU A 64 18.43 17.89 -7.84
C LEU A 64 19.86 17.35 -7.76
N ASP A 65 20.02 16.11 -7.29
CA ASP A 65 21.31 15.43 -7.14
C ASP A 65 21.27 14.07 -7.85
N ILE A 66 22.24 13.81 -8.72
CA ILE A 66 22.28 12.62 -9.59
C ILE A 66 23.63 11.94 -9.39
N ALA A 67 23.60 10.73 -8.84
CA ALA A 67 24.79 9.90 -8.74
C ALA A 67 25.05 9.22 -10.09
N GLY A 68 25.90 9.82 -10.92
CA GLY A 68 26.28 9.28 -12.23
C GLY A 68 26.68 10.36 -13.22
N ALA A 69 27.04 9.94 -14.44
CA ALA A 69 27.30 10.86 -15.53
C ALA A 69 25.98 11.27 -16.20
N LEU A 70 25.81 12.57 -16.43
CA LEU A 70 24.83 13.09 -17.37
C LEU A 70 25.31 12.77 -18.79
N LYS A 71 24.42 12.24 -19.63
CA LYS A 71 24.68 12.04 -21.06
C LYS A 71 23.92 13.09 -21.86
#